data_AF-A0A4R7RN02-F1
#
_entry.id   AF-A0A4R7RN02-F1
#
_cell.length_a   1.000
_cell.length_b   1.000
_cell.length_c   1.000
_cell.angle_alpha   90.00
_cell.angle_beta   90.00
_cell.angle_gamma   90.00
#
_symmetry.space_group_name_H-M   'P 1'
#
loop_
_entity.id
_entity.type
_entity.pdbx_description
1 polymer ?
#
loop_
_entity_poly.entity_id
_entity_poly.type
_entity_poly.pdbx_seq_one_letter_code
_entity_poly.pdbx_strand_id
1 'polypeptide(L)' 'MLLLAFAMTALLSSCSENLVRVKPFERGNLANPLMSTDRDSLLLAMTMHAYFSREASFGGGGVGGGGCGCN' A
#
# COMPACT_ATOMS: atom_id res chain seq x y z
N MET A 1 6.81 5.08 37.81
CA MET A 1 6.94 4.22 36.60
C MET A 1 5.59 3.71 36.08
N LEU A 2 4.74 3.12 36.92
CA LEU A 2 3.44 2.58 36.48
C LEU A 2 2.47 3.62 35.89
N LEU A 3 2.43 4.83 36.46
CA LEU A 3 1.65 5.98 35.94
C LEU A 3 2.09 6.44 34.54
N LEU A 4 3.40 6.38 34.27
CA LEU A 4 3.96 6.78 32.98
C LEU A 4 3.65 5.74 31.89
N ALA A 5 3.62 4.46 32.25
CA ALA A 5 3.24 3.38 31.36
C ALA A 5 1.75 3.46 30.97
N PHE A 6 0.87 3.77 31.95
CA PHE A 6 -0.57 3.94 31.70
C PHE A 6 -0.87 5.14 30.79
N ALA A 7 -0.13 6.25 30.98
CA ALA A 7 -0.23 7.42 30.12
C ALA A 7 0.18 7.12 28.67
N MET A 8 1.19 6.27 28.46
CA MET A 8 1.60 5.89 27.10
C MET A 8 0.56 5.03 26.38
N THR A 9 -0.08 4.08 27.07
CA THR A 9 -1.12 3.23 26.45
C THR A 9 -2.36 4.02 26.02
N ALA A 10 -2.69 5.14 26.70
CA ALA A 10 -3.81 5.99 26.32
C ALA A 10 -3.59 6.74 25.00
N LEU A 11 -2.32 7.00 24.63
CA LEU A 11 -1.97 7.69 23.37
C LEU A 11 -2.05 6.76 22.15
N LEU A 12 -2.05 5.44 22.34
CA LEU A 12 -2.18 4.43 21.28
C LEU A 12 -3.65 4.02 21.02
N SER A 13 -4.59 4.61 21.76
CA SER A 13 -6.04 4.38 21.61
C SER A 13 -6.61 5.10 20.38
N SER A 14 -6.26 4.64 19.17
CA SER A 14 -7.02 4.98 17.96
C SER A 14 -8.34 4.21 17.94
N CYS A 15 -9.33 4.69 18.68
CA CYS A 15 -10.69 4.16 18.59
C CYS A 15 -11.28 4.52 17.22
N SER A 16 -11.32 3.51 16.36
CA SER A 16 -11.82 3.45 14.99
C SER A 16 -13.32 3.74 14.83
N GLU A 17 -14.00 4.33 15.82
CA GLU A 17 -15.45 4.54 15.77
C GLU A 17 -15.85 5.74 14.90
N ASN A 18 -14.97 6.73 14.76
CA ASN A 18 -15.21 7.92 13.94
C ASN A 18 -14.60 7.84 12.53
N LEU A 19 -14.10 6.68 12.11
CA LEU A 19 -13.73 6.48 10.71
C LEU A 19 -15.01 6.38 9.90
N VAL A 20 -15.14 7.24 8.89
CA VAL A 20 -16.22 7.19 7.91
C VAL A 20 -16.19 5.80 7.25
N ARG A 21 -17.04 4.89 7.72
CA ARG A 21 -17.22 3.57 7.13
C ARG A 21 -18.08 3.74 5.89
N VAL A 22 -17.40 3.98 4.77
CA VAL A 22 -17.99 3.98 3.42
C VAL A 22 -18.74 2.66 3.21
N LYS A 23 -20.03 2.75 2.87
CA LYS A 23 -20.87 1.58 2.65
C LYS A 23 -20.27 0.71 1.54
N PRO A 24 -20.41 -0.63 1.58
CA PRO A 24 -19.77 -1.52 0.60
C PRO A 24 -19.98 -1.10 -0.87
N PHE A 25 -21.16 -0.59 -1.21
CA PHE A 25 -21.49 -0.13 -2.56
C PHE A 25 -20.90 1.25 -2.92
N GLU A 26 -20.62 2.12 -1.95
CA GLU A 26 -19.98 3.41 -2.17
C GLU A 26 -18.49 3.25 -2.53
N ARG A 27 -17.90 2.08 -2.23
CA ARG A 27 -16.52 1.74 -2.65
C ARG A 27 -16.39 1.51 -4.16
N GLY A 28 -17.50 1.33 -4.88
CA GLY A 28 -17.50 1.16 -6.34
C GLY A 28 -16.87 2.34 -7.07
N ASN A 29 -16.95 3.56 -6.51
CA ASN A 29 -16.34 4.75 -7.10
C ASN A 29 -14.79 4.68 -7.08
N LEU A 30 -14.19 4.03 -6.08
CA LEU A 30 -12.74 3.79 -6.01
C LEU A 30 -12.31 2.56 -6.82
N ALA A 31 -13.26 1.67 -7.15
CA ALA A 31 -13.04 0.51 -8.01
C ALA A 31 -13.29 0.84 -9.50
N ASN A 32 -13.23 2.11 -9.89
CA ASN A 32 -13.40 2.51 -11.28
C ASN A 32 -12.29 1.86 -12.14
N PRO A 33 -12.61 1.20 -13.27
CA PRO A 33 -11.62 0.57 -14.14
C PRO A 33 -10.51 1.53 -14.62
N LEU A 34 -10.79 2.84 -14.67
CA LEU A 34 -9.79 3.87 -14.98
C LEU A 34 -8.69 3.98 -13.93
N MET A 35 -8.96 3.62 -12.68
CA MET A 35 -7.98 3.59 -11.58
C MET A 35 -7.23 2.25 -11.48
N SER A 36 -7.51 1.29 -12.37
CA SER A 36 -6.80 0.02 -12.42
C SER A 36 -5.32 0.24 -12.74
N THR A 37 -4.44 -0.35 -11.94
CA THR A 37 -2.98 -0.23 -12.08
C THR A 37 -2.46 -0.94 -13.34
N ASP A 38 -3.19 -1.95 -13.83
CA ASP A 38 -2.85 -2.77 -15.00
C ASP A 38 -3.60 -2.34 -16.27
N ARG A 39 -4.25 -1.17 -16.27
CA ARG A 39 -5.08 -0.72 -17.41
C ARG A 39 -4.29 -0.57 -18.71
N ASP A 40 -3.01 -0.23 -18.60
CA ASP A 40 -2.11 -0.06 -19.73
C ASP A 40 -0.83 -0.85 -19.46
N SER A 41 -0.63 -1.92 -20.22
CA SER A 41 0.50 -2.82 -20.10
C SER A 41 1.84 -2.15 -20.43
N LEU A 42 1.86 -1.16 -21.34
CA LEU A 42 3.07 -0.44 -21.71
C LEU A 42 3.48 0.49 -20.58
N LEU A 43 2.52 1.26 -20.04
CA LEU A 43 2.76 2.13 -18.89
C LEU A 43 3.27 1.31 -17.70
N LEU A 44 2.63 0.17 -17.41
CA LEU A 44 3.04 -0.72 -16.33
C LEU A 44 4.49 -1.19 -16.53
N ALA A 45 4.84 -1.67 -17.72
CA ALA A 45 6.20 -2.13 -18.02
C ALA A 45 7.25 -1.02 -17.85
N MET A 46 6.95 0.19 -18.32
CA MET A 46 7.84 1.36 -18.19
C MET A 46 8.01 1.79 -16.73
N THR A 47 6.92 1.84 -15.96
CA THR A 47 6.97 2.18 -14.53
C THR A 47 7.74 1.14 -13.73
N MET A 48 7.54 -0.15 -14.01
CA MET A 48 8.28 -1.24 -13.39
C MET A 48 9.77 -1.18 -13.73
N HIS A 49 10.12 -0.88 -14.99
CA HIS A 49 11.50 -0.69 -15.40
C HIS A 49 12.17 0.47 -14.65
N ALA A 50 11.49 1.61 -14.51
CA ALA A 50 12.01 2.76 -13.78
C ALA A 50 12.15 2.47 -12.27
N TYR A 51 11.17 1.78 -11.68
CA TYR A 51 11.18 1.39 -10.27
C TYR A 51 12.32 0.42 -9.95
N PHE A 52 12.49 -0.65 -10.74
CA PHE A 52 13.61 -1.57 -10.52
C PHE A 52 14.97 -0.92 -10.77
N SER A 53 15.05 0.05 -11.67
CA SER A 53 16.30 0.78 -11.92
C SER A 53 16.71 1.67 -10.75
N ARG A 54 15.75 2.13 -9.94
CA ARG A 54 15.98 3.07 -8.82
C ARG A 54 15.98 2.39 -7.45
N GLU A 55 15.07 1.45 -7.26
CA GLU A 55 14.80 0.75 -5.99
C GLU A 55 15.18 -0.75 -6.08
N ALA A 56 16.24 -1.07 -6.84
CA ALA A 56 16.75 -2.43 -7.14
C ALA A 56 16.96 -3.39 -5.94
N SER A 57 16.86 -2.88 -4.72
CA SER A 57 16.88 -3.62 -3.46
C SER A 57 15.70 -4.57 -3.29
N PHE A 58 14.55 -4.30 -3.93
CA PHE A 58 13.37 -5.18 -3.90
C PHE A 58 13.06 -5.70 -5.30
N GLY A 59 13.28 -7.00 -5.52
CA GLY A 59 13.00 -7.65 -6.80
C GLY A 59 11.50 -7.91 -6.98
N GLY A 60 11.00 -7.74 -8.21
CA GLY A 60 9.72 -8.27 -8.72
C GLY A 60 8.42 -7.82 -8.03
N GLY A 61 7.55 -7.09 -8.75
CA GLY A 61 6.19 -6.71 -8.30
C GLY A 61 5.15 -7.83 -8.40
N GLY A 62 5.57 -9.09 -8.21
CA GLY A 62 4.70 -10.27 -8.23
C GLY A 62 5.04 -11.23 -7.09
N VAL A 63 4.20 -12.27 -6.88
CA VAL A 63 4.28 -13.24 -5.77
C VAL A 63 5.55 -14.10 -5.69
N GLY A 64 6.59 -13.78 -6.47
CA GLY A 64 7.89 -14.46 -6.49
C GLY A 64 9.08 -13.52 -6.73
N GLY A 65 8.94 -12.21 -6.45
CA GLY A 65 10.02 -11.23 -6.60
C GLY A 65 11.07 -11.33 -5.50
N GLY A 66 12.09 -12.15 -5.71
CA GLY A 66 13.29 -12.18 -4.86
C GLY A 66 14.24 -11.04 -5.20
N GLY A 67 14.50 -10.16 -4.23
CA GLY A 67 15.45 -9.05 -4.37
C GLY A 67 16.90 -9.49 -4.34
N CYS A 68 17.64 -9.15 -5.42
CA CYS A 68 19.07 -8.85 -5.46
C CYS A 68 19.44 -8.06 -6.74
N GLY A 69 18.47 -7.47 -7.44
CA GLY A 69 18.74 -6.59 -8.60
C GLY A 69 19.40 -7.24 -9.84
N CYS A 70 19.59 -8.55 -9.89
CA CYS A 70 20.13 -9.24 -11.06
C CYS A 70 18.99 -9.94 -11.80
N ASN A 71 18.51 -9.34 -12.90
CA ASN A 71 17.74 -10.06 -13.93
C ASN A 71 18.73 -10.72 -14.90
#